data_AF-A0A660ZVU8-F1
#
_entry.id   AF-A0A660ZVU8-F1
#
_cell.length_a   1.000
_cell.length_b   1.000
_cell.length_c   1.000
_cell.angle_alpha   90.00
_cell.angle_beta   90.00
_cell.angle_gamma   90.00
#
_symmetry.space_group_name_H-M   'P 1'
#
loop_
_entity.id
_entity.type
_entity.pdbx_description
1 polymer ?
#
loop_
_entity_poly.entity_id
_entity_poly.type
_entity_poly.pdbx_seq_one_letter_code
_entity_poly.pdbx_strand_id
1 'polypeptide(L)'
;SILGIHHRKLTDGFLELTSHYLFDYHFCTVRRPNEKGVVETTGKYARRNFLVPVPVMSGYDELNAHLHERCLADLDRPARGGPKTKAELLTDESESFLPLPKSPFDACRKQATRVNSLSLVRFQGNNYSLPVRYGHHQVTVKGCPATITFAGWRQLELPVEAALSDRVRIGPKRGLDDHGRSGETLEAETYGWNDPGSGGRRFRDV
;
A
#
# COMPACT_ATOMS: atom_id res chain seq x y z
N SER A 1 -14.71 -4.21 -17.13
CA SER A 1 -16.17 -4.51 -17.14
C SER A 1 -16.39 -6.00 -17.39
N ILE A 2 -17.57 -6.54 -17.03
CA ILE A 2 -17.92 -7.95 -17.30
C ILE A 2 -18.40 -8.07 -18.75
N LEU A 3 -17.80 -8.97 -19.53
CA LEU A 3 -18.16 -9.19 -20.94
C LEU A 3 -18.85 -10.54 -21.17
N GLY A 4 -18.80 -11.45 -20.20
CA GLY A 4 -19.43 -12.76 -20.29
C GLY A 4 -19.02 -13.69 -19.15
N ILE A 5 -19.32 -14.98 -19.33
CA ILE A 5 -18.86 -16.06 -18.45
C ILE A 5 -17.33 -16.13 -18.57
N HIS A 6 -16.60 -16.02 -17.46
CA HIS A 6 -15.13 -15.88 -17.40
C HIS A 6 -14.50 -14.70 -18.18
N HIS A 7 -15.23 -13.99 -19.03
CA HIS A 7 -14.70 -12.89 -19.83
C HIS A 7 -14.82 -11.52 -19.14
N ARG A 8 -13.73 -10.78 -19.11
CA ARG A 8 -13.64 -9.43 -18.56
C ARG A 8 -12.93 -8.52 -19.56
N LYS A 9 -13.38 -7.26 -19.65
CA LYS A 9 -12.57 -6.20 -20.25
C LYS A 9 -11.46 -5.88 -19.28
N LEU A 10 -10.23 -6.24 -19.64
CA LEU A 10 -9.03 -5.98 -18.88
C LEU A 10 -8.65 -4.51 -18.94
N THR A 11 -7.98 -4.05 -17.88
CA THR A 11 -7.33 -2.74 -17.86
C THR A 11 -5.94 -2.85 -18.47
N ASP A 12 -5.44 -1.78 -19.07
CA ASP A 12 -4.10 -1.74 -19.67
C ASP A 12 -3.02 -2.20 -18.69
N GLY A 13 -3.03 -1.70 -17.44
CA GLY A 13 -2.05 -2.13 -16.43
C GLY A 13 -2.14 -3.61 -16.03
N PHE A 14 -3.28 -4.27 -16.23
CA PHE A 14 -3.38 -5.73 -16.03
C PHE A 14 -2.79 -6.48 -17.22
N LEU A 15 -3.02 -5.99 -18.45
CA LEU A 15 -2.40 -6.53 -19.66
C LEU A 15 -0.87 -6.40 -19.62
N GLU A 16 -0.36 -5.25 -19.18
CA GLU A 16 1.07 -5.01 -18.96
C GLU A 16 1.65 -6.01 -17.94
N LEU A 17 0.95 -6.23 -16.81
CA LEU A 17 1.36 -7.19 -15.80
C LEU A 17 1.40 -8.62 -16.35
N THR A 18 0.37 -9.04 -17.08
CA THR A 18 0.31 -10.37 -17.71
C THR A 18 1.41 -10.55 -18.75
N SER A 19 1.70 -9.52 -19.55
CA SER A 19 2.77 -9.56 -20.54
C SER A 19 4.15 -9.57 -19.91
N HIS A 20 4.32 -8.95 -18.73
CA HIS A 20 5.60 -8.88 -18.04
C HIS A 20 5.98 -10.21 -17.39
N TYR A 21 5.03 -10.87 -16.72
CA TYR A 21 5.27 -12.14 -16.01
C TYR A 21 4.81 -13.39 -16.77
N LEU A 22 4.21 -13.23 -17.96
CA LEU A 22 3.79 -14.32 -18.84
C LEU A 22 2.89 -15.37 -18.16
N PHE A 23 1.85 -14.92 -17.46
CA PHE A 23 0.86 -15.80 -16.83
C PHE A 23 -0.51 -15.70 -17.48
N ASP A 24 -1.22 -16.82 -17.50
CA ASP A 24 -2.63 -16.89 -17.85
C ASP A 24 -3.52 -16.53 -16.66
N TYR A 25 -4.68 -15.96 -16.95
CA TYR A 25 -5.66 -15.58 -15.94
C TYR A 25 -6.98 -16.33 -16.15
N HIS A 26 -7.64 -16.65 -15.04
CA HIS A 26 -8.97 -17.26 -15.05
C HIS A 26 -9.89 -16.52 -14.06
N PHE A 27 -10.92 -15.85 -14.58
CA PHE A 27 -11.85 -15.10 -13.74
C PHE A 27 -13.00 -15.97 -13.25
N CYS A 28 -13.33 -15.87 -11.96
CA CYS A 28 -14.54 -16.50 -11.45
C CYS A 28 -15.80 -15.90 -12.08
N THR A 29 -16.82 -16.73 -12.27
CA THR A 29 -18.14 -16.28 -12.70
C THR A 29 -18.88 -15.54 -11.59
N VAL A 30 -19.75 -14.62 -12.01
CA VAL A 30 -20.53 -13.80 -11.08
C VAL A 30 -21.55 -14.70 -10.39
N ARG A 31 -21.67 -14.58 -9.05
CA ARG A 31 -22.58 -15.39 -8.21
C ARG A 31 -22.26 -16.90 -8.17
N ARG A 32 -21.03 -17.32 -8.45
CA ARG A 32 -20.56 -18.71 -8.25
C ARG A 32 -19.41 -18.76 -7.24
N PRO A 33 -19.70 -18.69 -5.92
CA PRO A 33 -18.67 -18.71 -4.88
C PRO A 33 -17.90 -20.04 -4.83
N ASN A 34 -18.47 -21.14 -5.34
CA ASN A 34 -17.82 -22.44 -5.40
C ASN A 34 -16.53 -22.45 -6.24
N GLU A 35 -16.40 -21.57 -7.24
CA GLU A 35 -15.18 -21.42 -8.04
C GLU A 35 -14.01 -20.84 -7.25
N LYS A 36 -14.28 -20.25 -6.07
CA LYS A 36 -13.27 -19.63 -5.19
C LYS A 36 -12.94 -20.49 -3.97
N GLY A 37 -13.37 -21.75 -3.93
CA GLY A 37 -13.30 -22.59 -2.73
C GLY A 37 -11.90 -22.76 -2.14
N VAL A 38 -10.87 -22.87 -2.99
CA VAL A 38 -9.47 -22.99 -2.53
C VAL A 38 -9.00 -21.70 -1.88
N VAL A 39 -9.15 -20.55 -2.56
CA VAL A 39 -8.71 -19.24 -2.06
C VAL A 39 -9.39 -18.87 -0.75
N GLU A 40 -10.70 -19.13 -0.63
CA GLU A 40 -11.43 -18.85 0.61
C GLU A 40 -10.99 -19.77 1.77
N THR A 41 -10.74 -21.04 1.47
CA THR A 41 -10.22 -21.99 2.45
C THR A 41 -8.84 -21.56 2.94
N THR A 42 -7.94 -21.19 2.03
CA THR A 42 -6.60 -20.72 2.37
C THR A 42 -6.64 -19.45 3.22
N GLY A 43 -7.49 -18.48 2.88
CA GLY A 43 -7.66 -17.27 3.69
C GLY A 43 -8.17 -17.56 5.10
N LYS A 44 -9.16 -18.46 5.23
CA LYS A 44 -9.66 -18.92 6.55
C LYS A 44 -8.57 -19.64 7.34
N TYR A 45 -7.75 -20.45 6.68
CA TYR A 45 -6.62 -21.14 7.30
C TYR A 45 -5.59 -20.14 7.83
N ALA A 46 -5.11 -19.22 6.99
CA ALA A 46 -4.14 -18.20 7.40
C ALA A 46 -4.64 -17.39 8.60
N ARG A 47 -5.90 -16.95 8.58
CA ARG A 47 -6.49 -16.22 9.72
C ARG A 47 -6.49 -17.05 11.01
N ARG A 48 -6.84 -18.34 10.94
CA ARG A 48 -6.94 -19.21 12.13
C ARG A 48 -5.58 -19.65 12.68
N ASN A 49 -4.55 -19.70 11.85
CA ASN A 49 -3.24 -20.27 12.23
C ASN A 49 -2.15 -19.21 12.38
N PHE A 50 -2.23 -18.08 11.68
CA PHE A 50 -1.18 -17.05 11.69
C PHE A 50 -1.57 -15.84 12.55
N LEU A 51 -2.87 -15.62 12.77
CA LEU A 51 -3.40 -14.46 13.50
C LEU A 51 -4.16 -14.87 14.78
N VAL A 52 -3.89 -16.07 15.32
CA VAL A 52 -4.48 -16.55 16.57
C VAL A 52 -3.37 -17.05 17.51
N PRO A 53 -3.28 -16.53 18.75
CA PRO A 53 -4.01 -15.37 19.27
C PRO A 53 -3.74 -14.12 18.41
N VAL A 54 -4.65 -13.13 18.46
CA VAL A 54 -4.53 -11.92 17.64
C VAL A 54 -3.21 -11.22 18.01
N PRO A 55 -2.27 -11.06 17.06
CA PRO A 55 -0.97 -10.47 17.35
C PRO A 55 -1.14 -8.99 17.68
N VAL A 56 -0.45 -8.52 18.73
CA VAL A 56 -0.36 -7.09 19.08
C VAL A 56 0.98 -6.60 18.56
N MET A 57 0.94 -5.75 17.53
CA MET A 57 2.11 -5.27 16.82
C MET A 57 2.06 -3.74 16.69
N SER A 58 3.22 -3.11 16.58
CA SER A 58 3.41 -1.65 16.51
C SER A 58 3.05 -1.03 15.17
N GLY A 59 2.98 -1.83 14.09
CA GLY A 59 2.66 -1.36 12.75
C GLY A 59 2.60 -2.46 11.70
N TYR A 60 2.41 -2.04 10.44
CA TYR A 60 2.29 -2.96 9.31
C TYR A 60 3.59 -3.69 8.99
N ASP A 61 4.76 -3.06 9.19
CA ASP A 61 6.05 -3.71 8.89
C ASP A 61 6.28 -4.92 9.79
N GLU A 62 6.00 -4.79 11.08
CA GLU A 62 6.09 -5.87 12.06
C GLU A 62 5.05 -6.97 11.77
N LEU A 63 3.82 -6.58 11.42
CA LEU A 63 2.79 -7.54 11.00
C LEU A 63 3.19 -8.30 9.72
N ASN A 64 3.77 -7.61 8.74
CA ASN A 64 4.22 -8.21 7.48
C ASN A 64 5.37 -9.20 7.72
N ALA A 65 6.34 -8.84 8.57
CA ALA A 65 7.43 -9.73 8.96
C ALA A 65 6.92 -11.00 9.66
N HIS A 66 6.00 -10.85 10.62
CA HIS A 66 5.35 -11.97 11.30
C HIS A 66 4.62 -12.89 10.31
N LEU A 67 3.79 -12.32 9.43
CA LEU A 67 3.06 -13.12 8.43
C LEU A 67 4.00 -13.84 7.46
N HIS A 68 5.10 -13.20 7.06
CA HIS A 68 6.09 -13.80 6.19
C HIS A 68 6.76 -15.01 6.86
N GLU A 69 7.18 -14.88 8.12
CA GLU A 69 7.75 -15.99 8.89
C GLU A 69 6.76 -17.15 9.02
N ARG A 70 5.49 -16.87 9.31
CA ARG A 70 4.45 -17.92 9.40
C ARG A 70 4.21 -18.63 8.07
N CYS A 71 4.31 -17.92 6.94
CA CYS A 71 4.22 -18.52 5.61
C CYS A 71 5.43 -19.44 5.33
N LEU A 72 6.65 -19.01 5.68
CA LEU A 72 7.84 -19.84 5.53
C LEU A 72 7.75 -21.10 6.38
N ALA A 73 7.34 -20.98 7.65
CA ALA A 73 7.16 -22.13 8.54
C ALA A 73 6.06 -23.11 8.06
N ASP A 74 5.02 -22.63 7.37
CA ASP A 74 3.97 -23.50 6.81
C ASP A 74 4.47 -24.34 5.61
N LEU A 75 5.65 -24.03 5.05
CA LEU A 75 6.27 -24.85 4.00
C LEU A 75 6.70 -26.23 4.52
N ASP A 76 7.09 -26.33 5.79
CA ASP A 76 7.53 -27.58 6.42
C ASP A 76 6.37 -28.56 6.69
N ARG A 77 5.13 -28.08 6.57
CA ARG A 77 3.95 -28.91 6.81
C ARG A 77 3.75 -29.89 5.64
N PRO A 78 3.42 -31.17 5.93
CA PRO A 78 3.00 -32.12 4.89
C PRO A 78 1.85 -31.57 4.05
N ALA A 79 2.00 -31.72 2.74
CA ALA A 79 0.96 -31.37 1.79
C ALA A 79 -0.27 -32.28 1.96
N ARG A 80 -1.44 -31.78 1.60
CA ARG A 80 -2.67 -32.58 1.72
C ARG A 80 -2.60 -33.74 0.72
N GLY A 81 -2.73 -34.97 1.23
CA GLY A 81 -2.80 -36.16 0.38
C GLY A 81 -1.47 -36.85 0.12
N GLY A 82 -0.39 -36.48 0.81
CA GLY A 82 0.90 -37.17 0.70
C GLY A 82 1.85 -36.89 1.87
N PRO A 83 2.96 -37.65 1.96
CA PRO A 83 3.95 -37.47 3.02
C PRO A 83 4.91 -36.30 2.76
N LYS A 84 5.05 -35.86 1.51
CA LYS A 84 5.95 -34.76 1.13
C LYS A 84 5.50 -33.44 1.75
N THR A 85 6.45 -32.65 2.22
CA THR A 85 6.23 -31.28 2.66
C THR A 85 5.94 -30.36 1.47
N LYS A 86 5.37 -29.19 1.72
CA LYS A 86 5.17 -28.20 0.65
C LYS A 86 6.50 -27.67 0.13
N ALA A 87 7.52 -27.57 0.98
CA ALA A 87 8.87 -27.17 0.56
C ALA A 87 9.45 -28.16 -0.47
N GLU A 88 9.30 -29.46 -0.23
CA GLU A 88 9.74 -30.50 -1.16
C GLU A 88 8.97 -30.41 -2.49
N LEU A 89 7.64 -30.31 -2.44
CA LEU A 89 6.83 -30.18 -3.66
C LEU A 89 7.16 -28.90 -4.44
N LEU A 90 7.38 -27.78 -3.76
CA LEU A 90 7.76 -26.53 -4.39
C LEU A 90 9.13 -26.64 -5.06
N THR A 91 10.08 -27.34 -4.42
CA THR A 91 11.41 -27.59 -5.00
C THR A 91 11.29 -28.44 -6.25
N ASP A 92 10.52 -29.54 -6.19
CA ASP A 92 10.25 -30.41 -7.35
C ASP A 92 9.60 -29.63 -8.51
N GLU A 93 8.64 -28.74 -8.21
CA GLU A 93 7.96 -27.93 -9.22
C GLU A 93 8.82 -26.79 -9.77
N SER A 94 9.77 -26.27 -8.97
CA SER A 94 10.56 -25.09 -9.32
C SER A 94 11.41 -25.27 -10.58
N GLU A 95 11.78 -26.51 -10.91
CA GLU A 95 12.50 -26.84 -12.15
C GLU A 95 11.67 -26.57 -13.41
N SER A 96 10.35 -26.52 -13.29
CA SER A 96 9.43 -26.21 -14.39
C SER A 96 9.11 -24.72 -14.54
N PHE A 97 9.60 -23.88 -13.63
CA PHE A 97 9.27 -22.46 -13.63
C PHE A 97 10.01 -21.69 -14.72
N LEU A 98 9.33 -20.68 -15.27
CA LEU A 98 9.98 -19.71 -16.14
C LEU A 98 10.90 -18.79 -15.32
N PRO A 99 12.04 -18.36 -15.89
CA PRO A 99 12.89 -17.38 -15.23
C PRO A 99 12.14 -16.05 -15.04
N LEU A 100 12.34 -15.41 -13.90
CA LEU A 100 11.77 -14.10 -13.65
C LEU A 100 12.41 -13.05 -14.59
N PRO A 101 11.64 -12.05 -15.04
CA PRO A 101 12.19 -10.90 -15.75
C PRO A 101 13.30 -10.20 -14.95
N LYS A 102 14.33 -9.70 -15.65
CA LYS A 102 15.49 -9.05 -15.00
C LYS A 102 15.13 -7.78 -14.22
N SER A 103 14.09 -7.08 -14.65
CA SER A 103 13.60 -5.87 -13.99
C SER A 103 12.22 -6.14 -13.40
N PRO A 104 11.92 -5.70 -12.17
CA PRO A 104 10.59 -5.83 -11.61
C PRO A 104 9.57 -5.00 -12.39
N PHE A 105 8.32 -5.42 -12.36
CA PHE A 105 7.22 -4.67 -12.96
C PHE A 105 7.04 -3.29 -12.29
N ASP A 106 7.05 -2.21 -13.08
CA ASP A 106 6.81 -0.83 -12.61
C ASP A 106 5.30 -0.64 -12.32
N ALA A 107 4.82 -1.12 -11.18
CA ALA A 107 3.42 -1.04 -10.73
C ALA A 107 2.99 0.38 -10.32
N CYS A 108 3.41 1.39 -11.08
CA CYS A 108 3.24 2.80 -10.77
C CYS A 108 2.39 3.50 -11.83
N ARG A 109 1.51 4.38 -11.37
CA ARG A 109 0.71 5.24 -12.25
C ARG A 109 1.40 6.56 -12.44
N LYS A 110 1.58 6.96 -13.69
CA LYS A 110 2.16 8.25 -14.07
C LYS A 110 1.08 9.15 -14.64
N GLN A 111 1.02 10.39 -14.18
CA GLN A 111 0.03 11.35 -14.65
C GLN A 111 0.65 12.74 -14.72
N ALA A 112 0.53 13.41 -15.86
CA ALA A 112 0.86 14.83 -15.98
C ALA A 112 -0.26 15.65 -15.31
N THR A 113 0.13 16.61 -14.48
CA THR A 113 -0.80 17.47 -13.74
C THR A 113 -0.18 18.85 -13.52
N ARG A 114 -0.95 19.78 -12.96
CA ARG A 114 -0.52 21.16 -12.72
C ARG A 114 -0.72 21.50 -11.25
N VAL A 115 0.29 22.14 -10.66
CA VAL A 115 0.19 22.68 -9.30
C VAL A 115 -0.71 23.91 -9.32
N ASN A 116 -1.70 23.96 -8.43
CA ASN A 116 -2.59 25.12 -8.33
C ASN A 116 -1.94 26.30 -7.60
N SER A 117 -2.68 27.40 -7.45
CA SER A 117 -2.23 28.61 -6.73
C SER A 117 -1.94 28.37 -5.24
N LEU A 118 -2.54 27.35 -4.65
CA LEU A 118 -2.32 26.95 -3.26
C LEU A 118 -1.16 25.96 -3.10
N SER A 119 -0.34 25.77 -4.14
CA SER A 119 0.76 24.80 -4.15
C SER A 119 0.32 23.35 -3.95
N LEU A 120 -0.90 23.00 -4.35
CA LEU A 120 -1.46 21.66 -4.25
C LEU A 120 -1.50 20.95 -5.60
N VAL A 121 -1.31 19.64 -5.57
CA VAL A 121 -1.49 18.71 -6.69
C VAL A 121 -2.49 17.64 -6.31
N ARG A 122 -3.48 17.42 -7.18
CA ARG A 122 -4.45 16.32 -7.00
C ARG A 122 -4.00 15.06 -7.73
N PHE A 123 -3.97 13.93 -7.03
CA PHE A 123 -3.69 12.62 -7.59
C PHE A 123 -4.53 11.53 -6.90
N GLN A 124 -5.18 10.66 -7.68
CA GLN A 124 -6.03 9.55 -7.19
C GLN A 124 -7.03 9.95 -6.09
N GLY A 125 -7.58 11.17 -6.17
CA GLY A 125 -8.58 11.67 -5.23
C GLY A 125 -8.02 12.36 -3.97
N ASN A 126 -6.70 12.41 -3.80
CA ASN A 126 -6.04 13.12 -2.70
C ASN A 126 -5.34 14.39 -3.20
N ASN A 127 -5.15 15.37 -2.33
CA ASN A 127 -4.35 16.56 -2.58
C ASN A 127 -3.02 16.44 -1.84
N TYR A 128 -1.93 16.79 -2.51
CA TYR A 128 -0.57 16.78 -1.98
C TYR A 128 0.01 18.18 -2.08
N SER A 129 0.61 18.65 -1.00
CA SER A 129 1.30 19.94 -0.97
C SER A 129 2.69 19.80 -1.59
N LEU A 130 3.05 20.75 -2.44
CA LEU A 130 4.38 20.89 -3.00
C LEU A 130 4.98 22.22 -2.55
N PRO A 131 6.32 22.36 -2.58
CA PRO A 131 6.96 23.64 -2.33
C PRO A 131 6.43 24.73 -3.26
N VAL A 132 6.21 25.93 -2.71
CA VAL A 132 5.58 27.08 -3.42
C VAL A 132 6.26 27.43 -4.74
N ARG A 133 7.57 27.16 -4.88
CA ARG A 133 8.32 27.34 -6.13
C ARG A 133 7.75 26.56 -7.33
N TYR A 134 6.96 25.51 -7.09
CA TYR A 134 6.29 24.73 -8.14
C TYR A 134 4.86 25.20 -8.41
N GLY A 135 4.33 26.19 -7.68
CA GLY A 135 3.02 26.78 -7.93
C GLY A 135 2.87 27.16 -9.39
N HIS A 136 1.72 26.85 -9.99
CA HIS A 136 1.43 27.08 -11.41
C HIS A 136 2.38 26.37 -12.41
N HIS A 137 3.20 25.40 -11.98
CA HIS A 137 4.02 24.61 -12.90
C HIS A 137 3.34 23.29 -13.26
N GLN A 138 3.70 22.76 -14.44
CA GLN A 138 3.38 21.38 -14.78
C GLN A 138 4.35 20.45 -14.06
N VAL A 139 3.81 19.37 -13.51
CA VAL A 139 4.56 18.29 -12.86
C VAL A 139 4.02 16.95 -13.33
N THR A 140 4.88 15.94 -13.31
CA THR A 140 4.46 14.54 -13.46
C THR A 140 4.44 13.90 -12.09
N VAL A 141 3.28 13.36 -11.70
CA VAL A 141 3.17 12.53 -10.49
C VAL A 141 3.34 11.06 -10.88
N LYS A 142 4.21 10.35 -10.16
CA LYS A 142 4.37 8.89 -10.22
C LYS A 142 3.96 8.31 -8.86
N GLY A 143 2.80 7.67 -8.83
CA GLY A 143 2.28 6.98 -7.65
C GLY A 143 2.50 5.47 -7.74
N CYS A 144 3.25 4.92 -6.80
CA CYS A 144 3.55 3.51 -6.60
C CYS A 144 2.86 3.01 -5.30
N PRO A 145 2.81 1.69 -5.02
CA PRO A 145 2.09 1.15 -3.87
C PRO A 145 2.48 1.75 -2.50
N ALA A 146 3.76 2.10 -2.32
CA ALA A 146 4.29 2.66 -1.07
C ALA A 146 4.77 4.11 -1.19
N THR A 147 4.88 4.66 -2.41
CA THR A 147 5.54 5.94 -2.64
C THR A 147 4.81 6.78 -3.66
N ILE A 148 4.85 8.10 -3.49
CA ILE A 148 4.38 9.06 -4.47
C ILE A 148 5.51 10.06 -4.70
N THR A 149 5.89 10.24 -5.95
CA THR A 149 6.97 11.15 -6.36
C THR A 149 6.44 12.17 -7.36
N PHE A 150 7.00 13.37 -7.31
CA PHE A 150 6.65 14.46 -8.21
C PHE A 150 7.91 14.91 -8.92
N ALA A 151 7.86 14.95 -10.24
CA ALA A 151 8.94 15.45 -11.09
C ALA A 151 8.49 16.73 -11.79
N GLY A 152 9.21 17.83 -11.56
CA GLY A 152 9.08 19.07 -12.33
C GLY A 152 10.00 19.08 -13.55
N TRP A 153 9.76 20.01 -14.49
CA TRP A 153 10.59 20.19 -15.70
C TRP A 153 12.06 20.55 -15.44
N ARG A 154 12.42 20.93 -14.21
CA ARG A 154 13.79 20.85 -13.69
C ARG A 154 13.86 19.60 -12.81
N GLN A 155 14.51 18.57 -13.33
CA GLN A 155 14.62 17.25 -12.73
C GLN A 155 15.14 17.35 -11.29
N LEU A 156 14.22 17.21 -10.34
CA LEU A 156 14.48 17.02 -8.91
C LEU A 156 13.52 15.91 -8.49
N GLU A 157 14.05 14.70 -8.36
CA GLU A 157 13.34 13.62 -7.67
C GLU A 157 13.22 14.06 -6.21
N LEU A 158 12.01 14.39 -5.76
CA LEU A 158 11.78 14.66 -4.35
C LEU A 158 11.66 13.32 -3.61
N PRO A 159 12.54 13.00 -2.64
CA PRO A 159 12.27 11.92 -1.71
C PRO A 159 11.01 12.27 -0.91
N VAL A 160 10.23 11.23 -0.63
CA VAL A 160 8.88 11.23 -0.04
C VAL A 160 8.77 12.03 1.27
N GLU A 161 9.90 12.36 1.90
CA GLU A 161 9.99 13.07 3.17
C GLU A 161 9.46 14.52 3.12
N ALA A 162 9.54 15.20 1.97
CA ALA A 162 9.15 16.62 1.87
C ALA A 162 7.63 16.86 1.68
N ALA A 163 6.83 15.81 1.44
CA ALA A 163 5.37 15.91 1.30
C ALA A 163 4.61 15.34 2.51
N LEU A 164 5.35 14.88 3.54
CA LEU A 164 4.85 14.29 4.78
C LEU A 164 5.37 15.07 6.00
N SER A 165 5.24 16.41 6.02
CA SER A 165 5.07 17.06 7.33
C SER A 165 3.67 16.67 7.81
N ASP A 166 3.65 15.53 8.49
CA ASP A 166 2.55 14.84 9.18
C ASP A 166 2.30 13.45 8.60
N ARG A 167 2.59 12.46 9.46
CA ARG A 167 2.39 11.04 9.25
C ARG A 167 0.92 10.75 8.90
N VAL A 168 0.55 10.75 7.62
CA VAL A 168 -0.74 10.23 7.20
C VAL A 168 -0.65 8.70 7.14
N ARG A 169 -0.96 8.05 8.27
CA ARG A 169 -1.36 6.63 8.28
C ARG A 169 -2.69 6.51 7.52
N ILE A 170 -2.75 5.59 6.57
CA ILE A 170 -4.00 5.25 5.87
C ILE A 170 -4.92 4.54 6.86
N GLY A 171 -5.87 5.28 7.45
CA GLY A 171 -6.99 4.76 8.24
C GLY A 171 -8.33 4.94 7.50
N PRO A 172 -9.40 4.22 7.88
CA PRO A 172 -10.67 4.24 7.16
C PRO A 172 -11.39 5.59 7.33
N LYS A 173 -11.94 6.10 6.22
CA LYS A 173 -12.71 7.36 6.17
C LYS A 173 -13.99 7.29 7.01
N ARG A 174 -14.23 8.30 7.86
CA ARG A 174 -15.57 8.67 8.35
C ARG A 174 -15.80 10.17 8.13
N GLY A 175 -17.06 10.51 7.83
CA GLY A 175 -17.48 11.73 7.14
C GLY A 175 -17.50 13.01 7.96
N LEU A 176 -17.63 14.13 7.23
CA LEU A 176 -17.90 15.48 7.73
C LEU A 176 -19.29 15.56 8.36
N ASP A 177 -19.39 16.28 9.47
CA ASP A 177 -20.54 17.06 9.88
C ASP A 177 -20.22 18.57 9.86
N ASP A 178 -21.24 19.34 9.49
CA ASP A 178 -21.25 20.78 9.27
C ASP A 178 -21.23 21.57 10.57
N HIS A 179 -20.47 22.67 10.62
CA HIS A 179 -20.93 23.99 11.10
C HIS A 179 -19.83 25.04 10.87
N GLY A 180 -20.14 26.07 10.09
CA GLY A 180 -19.23 27.18 9.81
C GLY A 180 -19.34 28.34 10.80
N ARG A 181 -18.21 28.99 11.09
CA ARG A 181 -18.03 30.45 10.92
C ARG A 181 -16.56 30.90 11.06
N SER A 182 -16.25 31.83 10.16
CA SER A 182 -15.10 32.72 9.94
C SER A 182 -14.24 33.16 11.14
N GLY A 183 -12.93 33.22 10.87
CA GLY A 183 -11.94 34.07 11.56
C GLY A 183 -10.56 33.86 10.91
N GLU A 184 -10.07 34.87 10.20
CA GLU A 184 -8.87 34.87 9.36
C GLU A 184 -7.71 35.52 10.10
N THR A 185 -6.68 34.74 10.48
CA THR A 185 -5.28 35.20 10.61
C THR A 185 -4.35 34.00 10.48
N LEU A 186 -3.42 34.05 9.53
CA LEU A 186 -2.44 33.00 9.24
C LEU A 186 -1.24 33.12 10.21
N GLU A 187 -1.07 32.15 11.10
CA GLU A 187 0.22 31.83 11.71
C GLU A 187 0.62 30.39 11.37
N ALA A 188 1.91 30.21 11.13
CA ALA A 188 2.51 28.93 10.79
C ALA A 188 2.41 27.97 11.98
N GLU A 189 1.40 27.09 12.00
CA GLU A 189 1.27 26.08 13.04
C GLU A 189 1.99 24.79 12.64
N THR A 190 3.10 24.57 13.32
CA THR A 190 3.76 23.27 13.45
C THR A 190 3.04 22.54 14.59
N TYR A 191 2.24 21.50 14.33
CA TYR A 191 1.60 20.76 15.43
C TYR A 191 2.53 19.66 15.95
N GLY A 192 3.46 20.08 16.80
CA GLY A 192 4.19 19.22 17.72
C GLY A 192 3.30 18.78 18.88
N TRP A 193 3.38 17.50 19.21
CA TRP A 193 2.81 16.88 20.41
C TRP A 193 3.39 17.54 21.68
N ASN A 194 2.53 17.87 22.66
CA ASN A 194 2.95 18.24 24.01
C ASN A 194 3.37 17.00 24.80
N ASP A 195 4.64 16.94 25.18
CA ASP A 195 5.16 16.07 26.24
C ASP A 195 5.25 16.88 27.54
N PRO A 196 4.54 16.53 28.63
CA PRO A 196 4.67 17.23 29.89
C PRO A 196 5.97 16.81 30.62
N GLY A 197 7.05 17.51 30.28
CA GLY A 197 8.07 17.98 31.22
C GLY A 197 8.86 16.94 32.02
N SER A 198 10.10 16.68 31.61
CA SER A 198 11.18 16.27 32.51
C SER A 198 12.20 17.40 32.72
N GLY A 199 12.26 17.94 33.94
CA GLY A 199 13.55 18.28 34.56
C GLY A 199 13.80 19.72 35.00
N GLY A 200 13.59 20.00 36.29
CA GLY A 200 14.71 20.53 37.09
C GLY A 200 14.48 21.68 38.08
N ARG A 201 14.45 21.31 39.38
CA ARG A 201 15.03 22.02 40.57
C ARG A 201 14.28 23.26 41.12
N ARG A 202 14.14 23.52 42.43
CA ARG A 202 14.45 22.87 43.74
C ARG A 202 13.87 23.81 44.86
N PHE A 203 13.64 23.27 46.08
CA PHE A 203 13.43 23.96 47.40
C PHE A 203 12.03 24.59 47.68
N ARG A 204 11.44 24.57 48.89
CA ARG A 204 11.65 23.94 50.22
C ARG A 204 10.38 24.21 51.08
N ASP A 205 10.29 23.48 52.19
CA ASP A 205 9.65 23.81 53.48
C ASP A 205 8.17 23.45 53.76
N VAL A 206 8.06 22.78 54.92
CA VAL A 206 6.96 22.31 55.77
C VAL A 206 6.27 20.99 55.39
#